data_AF-A0A2Z2KJR0-F1
#
_entry.id   AF-A0A2Z2KJR0-F1
#
_cell.length_a   1.000
_cell.length_b   1.000
_cell.length_c   1.000
_cell.angle_alpha   90.00
_cell.angle_beta   90.00
_cell.angle_gamma   90.00
#
_symmetry.space_group_name_H-M   'P 1'
#
loop_
_entity.id
_entity.type
_entity.pdbx_description
1 polymer ?
#
loop_
_entity_poly.entity_id
_entity_poly.type
_entity_poly.pdbx_seq_one_letter_code
_entity_poly.pdbx_strand_id
1 'polypeptide(L)' 'MLIFLLVALITGLGLYMTWHQKRRRAGLGISQMLLSVVLYVPLISVFSSLDGSVTSLVVCLFLFCGGLVILISSRFS' A
#
# COMPACT_ATOMS: atom_id res chain seq x y z
N MET A 1 5.80 8.22 -13.70
CA MET A 1 4.52 8.83 -13.25
C MET A 1 3.35 7.87 -13.22
N LEU A 2 3.11 7.05 -14.27
CA LEU A 2 2.01 6.06 -14.29
C LEU A 2 1.98 5.13 -13.07
N ILE A 3 3.14 4.64 -12.63
CA ILE A 3 3.24 3.70 -11.49
C ILE A 3 2.79 4.35 -10.18
N PHE A 4 3.15 5.62 -9.94
CA PHE A 4 2.70 6.38 -8.77
C PHE A 4 1.18 6.60 -8.78
N LEU A 5 0.62 6.88 -9.96
CA LEU A 5 -0.82 7.08 -10.13
C LEU A 5 -1.59 5.78 -9.85
N LEU A 6 -1.04 4.64 -10.28
CA LEU A 6 -1.58 3.31 -10.05
C LEU A 6 -1.53 2.93 -8.56
N VAL A 7 -0.42 3.23 -7.88
CA VAL A 7 -0.26 3.03 -6.43
C VAL A 7 -1.25 3.90 -5.65
N ALA A 8 -1.38 5.18 -6.02
CA ALA A 8 -2.33 6.10 -5.37
C ALA A 8 -3.78 5.63 -5.55
N LEU A 9 -4.13 5.13 -6.75
CA LEU A 9 -5.43 4.53 -7.03
C LEU A 9 -5.68 3.30 -6.16
N ILE A 10 -4.73 2.36 -6.07
CA ILE A 10 -4.87 1.15 -5.24
C ILE A 10 -5.06 1.54 -3.76
N THR A 11 -4.27 2.49 -3.28
CA THR A 11 -4.34 2.98 -1.88
C THR A 11 -5.68 3.67 -1.61
N GLY A 12 -6.13 4.52 -2.53
CA GLY A 12 -7.41 5.23 -2.44
C GLY A 12 -8.62 4.29 -2.52
N LEU A 13 -8.56 3.27 -3.39
CA LEU A 13 -9.60 2.24 -3.49
C LEU A 13 -9.65 1.38 -2.22
N GLY A 14 -8.48 1.05 -1.67
CA GLY A 14 -8.34 0.35 -0.39
C GLY A 14 -8.99 1.12 0.76
N LEU A 15 -8.75 2.43 0.82
CA LEU A 15 -9.39 3.36 1.78
C LEU A 15 -10.91 3.47 1.59
N TYR A 16 -11.38 3.59 0.35
CA TYR A 16 -12.81 3.67 0.04
C TYR A 16 -13.57 2.38 0.42
N MET A 17 -13.00 1.22 0.08
CA MET A 17 -13.54 -0.08 0.45
C MET A 17 -13.53 -0.30 1.97
N THR A 18 -12.46 0.14 2.66
CA THR A 18 -12.43 0.08 4.13
C THR A 18 -13.44 1.02 4.77
N TRP A 19 -13.67 2.21 4.22
CA TRP A 19 -14.72 3.10 4.71
C TRP A 19 -16.07 2.39 4.77
N HIS A 20 -16.43 1.65 3.72
CA HIS A 20 -17.73 1.01 3.56
C HIS A 20 -17.88 -0.36 4.26
N GLN A 21 -16.78 -1.13 4.44
CA GLN A 21 -16.82 -2.47 5.05
C GLN A 21 -16.11 -2.52 6.42
N LYS A 22 -16.73 -1.94 7.46
CA LYS A 22 -16.21 -1.91 8.86
C LYS A 22 -15.72 -3.28 9.37
N ARG A 23 -16.47 -4.37 9.11
CA ARG A 23 -16.12 -5.73 9.57
C ARG A 23 -14.84 -6.33 8.97
N ARG A 24 -14.36 -5.82 7.82
CA ARG A 24 -13.19 -6.37 7.09
C ARG A 24 -12.00 -5.43 7.06
N ARG A 25 -12.05 -4.29 7.77
CA ARG A 25 -10.98 -3.28 7.78
C ARG A 25 -9.62 -3.84 8.21
N ALA A 26 -9.60 -4.69 9.23
CA ALA A 26 -8.36 -5.33 9.69
C ALA A 26 -7.74 -6.23 8.62
N GLY A 27 -8.56 -7.04 7.93
CA GLY A 27 -8.09 -7.89 6.83
C GLY A 27 -7.56 -7.08 5.65
N LEU A 28 -8.21 -5.97 5.30
CA LEU A 28 -7.77 -5.08 4.23
C LEU A 28 -6.45 -4.38 4.56
N GLY A 29 -6.25 -3.94 5.80
CA GLY A 29 -4.98 -3.36 6.27
C GLY A 29 -3.83 -4.37 6.19
N ILE A 30 -4.06 -5.61 6.66
CA ILE A 30 -3.06 -6.69 6.58
C ILE A 30 -2.76 -7.06 5.13
N SER A 31 -3.79 -7.21 4.27
CA SER A 31 -3.57 -7.51 2.86
C SER A 31 -2.80 -6.40 2.15
N GLN A 32 -3.04 -5.13 2.51
CA GLN A 32 -2.34 -3.99 1.93
C GLN A 32 -0.88 -3.92 2.37
N MET A 33 -0.58 -4.23 3.64
CA MET A 33 0.79 -4.39 4.12
C MET A 33 1.51 -5.54 3.39
N LEU A 34 0.86 -6.70 3.28
CA LEU A 34 1.42 -7.87 2.59
C LEU A 34 1.68 -7.55 1.11
N LEU A 35 0.74 -6.88 0.45
CA LEU A 35 0.85 -6.45 -0.93
C LEU A 35 2.05 -5.51 -1.14
N SER A 36 2.33 -4.62 -0.18
CA SER A 36 3.51 -3.71 -0.26
C SER A 36 4.83 -4.48 -0.28
N VAL A 37 4.93 -5.57 0.50
CA VAL A 37 6.13 -6.44 0.55
C VAL A 37 6.24 -7.27 -0.72
N VAL A 38 5.12 -7.81 -1.21
CA VAL A 38 5.08 -8.59 -2.45
C VAL A 38 5.40 -7.73 -3.66
N LEU A 39 4.94 -6.48 -3.70
CA LEU A 39 5.24 -5.51 -4.78
C LEU A 39 6.67 -5.01 -4.76
N TYR A 40 7.34 -5.00 -3.61
CA TYR A 40 8.73 -4.56 -3.50
C TYR A 40 9.69 -5.42 -4.34
N VAL A 41 9.49 -6.74 -4.35
CA VAL A 41 10.34 -7.72 -5.07
C VAL A 41 10.34 -7.50 -6.60
N PRO A 42 9.20 -7.39 -7.29
CA PRO A 42 9.19 -7.07 -8.71
C PRO A 42 9.60 -5.62 -8.98
N LEU A 43 9.28 -4.66 -8.09
CA LEU A 43 9.72 -3.27 -8.29
C LEU A 43 11.24 -3.13 -8.26
N ILE A 44 11.93 -3.78 -7.32
CA ILE A 44 13.41 -3.69 -7.25
C ILE A 44 14.08 -4.39 -8.43
N SER A 45 13.46 -5.45 -8.96
CA SER A 45 13.96 -6.14 -10.16
C SER A 45 13.75 -5.34 -11.44
N VAL A 46 12.69 -4.52 -11.53
CA VAL A 46 12.41 -3.65 -12.69
C VAL A 46 13.24 -2.37 -12.62
N PHE A 47 13.47 -1.87 -11.40
CA PHE A 47 14.24 -0.67 -11.13
C PHE A 47 15.63 -1.02 -10.58
N SER A 48 16.48 -1.62 -11.41
CA SER A 48 17.90 -1.90 -11.07
C SER A 48 18.77 -0.63 -10.96
N SER A 49 18.20 0.56 -11.17
CA SER A 49 18.89 1.84 -10.97
C SER A 49 18.73 2.34 -9.53
N LEU A 50 19.76 3.04 -9.03
CA LEU A 50 19.80 3.56 -7.66
C LEU A 50 18.61 4.50 -7.36
N ASP A 51 18.26 5.37 -8.31
CA ASP A 51 17.08 6.24 -8.23
C ASP A 51 15.76 5.46 -8.21
N GLY A 52 15.67 4.38 -9.00
CA GLY A 52 14.49 3.56 -9.06
C GLY A 52 14.26 2.72 -7.80
N SER A 53 15.36 2.30 -7.14
CA SER A 53 15.32 1.61 -5.84
C SER A 53 14.85 2.54 -4.72
N VAL A 54 15.28 3.81 -4.69
CA VAL A 54 14.76 4.79 -3.73
C VAL A 54 13.27 5.05 -3.98
N THR A 55 12.89 5.19 -5.25
CA THR A 55 11.50 5.43 -5.66
C THR A 55 10.57 4.27 -5.24
N SER A 56 10.99 3.02 -5.41
CA SER A 56 10.22 1.85 -4.99
C SER A 56 10.12 1.72 -3.47
N LEU A 57 11.18 2.09 -2.74
CA LEU A 57 11.20 2.11 -1.28
C LEU A 57 10.23 3.15 -0.72
N VAL A 58 10.20 4.36 -1.31
CA VAL A 58 9.23 5.42 -0.95
C VAL A 58 7.79 4.97 -1.23
N VAL A 59 7.55 4.32 -2.37
CA VAL A 59 6.24 3.76 -2.74
C VAL A 59 5.79 2.69 -1.74
N CYS A 60 6.67 1.76 -1.38
CA CYS A 60 6.37 0.71 -0.40
C CYS A 60 6.11 1.28 0.99
N LEU A 61 6.88 2.28 1.44
CA LEU A 61 6.64 2.98 2.70
C LEU A 61 5.26 3.65 2.73
N PHE A 62 4.85 4.29 1.63
CA PHE A 62 3.53 4.90 1.52
C PHE A 62 2.40 3.87 1.64
N LEU A 63 2.52 2.74 0.93
CA LEU A 63 1.54 1.66 1.00
C LEU A 63 1.47 1.03 2.41
N PHE A 64 2.62 0.86 3.05
CA PHE A 64 2.73 0.32 4.40
C PHE A 64 2.13 1.26 5.45
N CYS A 65 2.42 2.56 5.37
CA CYS A 65 1.77 3.58 6.19
C CYS A 65 0.26 3.63 5.96
N GLY A 66 -0.20 3.54 4.71
CA GLY A 66 -1.63 3.47 4.39
C GLY A 66 -2.30 2.24 5.03
N GLY A 67 -1.64 1.07 4.97
CA GLY A 67 -2.08 -0.15 5.65
C GLY A 67 -2.13 -0.01 7.17
N LEU A 68 -1.12 0.63 7.79
CA LEU A 68 -1.09 0.95 9.22
C LEU A 68 -2.27 1.82 9.64
N VAL A 69 -2.54 2.90 8.90
CA VAL A 69 -3.65 3.82 9.19
C VAL A 69 -4.99 3.08 9.14
N ILE A 70 -5.17 2.22 8.13
CA ILE A 70 -6.36 1.38 8.02
C ILE A 70 -6.48 0.40 9.21
N LEU A 71 -5.36 -0.23 9.60
CA LEU A 71 -5.32 -1.17 10.73
C LEU A 71 -5.65 -0.47 12.06
N ILE A 72 -5.08 0.70 12.30
CA ILE A 72 -5.36 1.53 13.49
C ILE A 72 -6.83 1.96 13.47
N SER A 73 -7.32 2.47 12.35
CA SER A 73 -8.74 2.87 12.18
C SER A 73 -9.71 1.69 12.38
N SER A 74 -9.28 0.45 12.14
CA SER A 74 -10.09 -0.75 12.41
C SER A 74 -10.23 -1.08 13.91
N ARG A 75 -9.30 -0.63 14.76
CA ARG A 75 -9.34 -0.87 16.22
C ARG A 75 -10.20 0.12 16.99
N PHE A 76 -10.56 1.26 16.37
CA PHE A 76 -11.35 2.33 16.99
C PHE A 76 -12.81 2.39 16.50
N SER A 77 -13.25 1.44 15.66
CA SER A 77 -14.60 1.40 15.07
C SER A 77 -15.40 0.18 15.53
#